data_AF-A0A1F2P2K2-F1
#
_entry.id   AF-A0A1F2P2K2-F1
#
_cell.length_a   1.000
_cell.length_b   1.000
_cell.length_c   1.000
_cell.angle_alpha   90.00
_cell.angle_beta   90.00
_cell.angle_gamma   90.00
#
_symmetry.space_group_name_H-M   'P 1'
#
loop_
_entity.id
_entity.type
_entity.pdbx_description
1 polymer ?
#
loop_
_entity_poly.entity_id
_entity_poly.type
_entity_poly.pdbx_seq_one_letter_code
_entity_poly.pdbx_strand_id
1 'polypeptide(L)'
;MVLDLPEPWRVVKHAKASLRNGGILVAYNPSILQIFKLSKRLEKSGGFLLTEIHEVALRGWEAGKRSIRPKHRMVAHTGFLLTARRLSDAETETGENV
;
A
#
# COMPACT_ATOMS: atom_id res chain seq x y z
N MET A 1 4.80 6.58 -4.78
CA MET A 1 3.75 7.40 -4.15
C MET A 1 3.35 6.74 -2.85
N VAL A 2 3.20 7.53 -1.79
CA VAL A 2 2.74 7.05 -0.47
C VAL A 2 1.42 7.76 -0.17
N LEU A 3 0.41 7.00 0.25
CA LEU A 3 -0.91 7.50 0.63
C LEU A 3 -1.12 7.28 2.13
N ASP A 4 -1.40 8.36 2.84
CA ASP A 4 -1.92 8.34 4.21
C ASP A 4 -3.22 9.15 4.21
N LEU A 5 -4.30 8.49 3.79
CA LEU A 5 -5.62 9.09 3.59
C LEU A 5 -6.68 8.20 4.23
N PRO A 6 -7.77 8.76 4.78
CA PRO A 6 -8.88 7.96 5.29
C PRO A 6 -9.58 7.12 4.21
N GLU A 7 -9.60 7.63 2.97
CA GLU A 7 -10.29 7.01 1.83
C GLU A 7 -9.39 6.89 0.59
N PRO A 8 -8.31 6.10 0.64
CA PRO A 8 -7.32 6.04 -0.45
C PRO A 8 -7.91 5.50 -1.76
N TRP A 9 -9.01 4.74 -1.71
CA TRP A 9 -9.72 4.25 -2.90
C TRP A 9 -10.26 5.37 -3.81
N ARG A 10 -10.52 6.56 -3.26
CA ARG A 10 -11.04 7.70 -4.04
C ARG A 10 -9.99 8.31 -4.95
N VAL A 11 -8.70 8.15 -4.63
CA VAL A 11 -7.60 8.77 -5.37
C VAL A 11 -6.91 7.83 -6.37
N VAL A 12 -7.33 6.56 -6.47
CA VAL A 12 -6.70 5.56 -7.37
C VAL A 12 -6.58 6.04 -8.82
N LYS A 13 -7.59 6.73 -9.37
CA LYS A 13 -7.50 7.26 -10.75
C LYS A 13 -6.40 8.31 -10.90
N HIS A 14 -6.24 9.17 -9.90
CA HIS A 14 -5.24 10.24 -9.89
C HIS A 14 -3.86 9.62 -9.71
N ALA A 15 -3.73 8.67 -8.77
CA ALA A 15 -2.50 7.91 -8.58
C ALA A 15 -2.05 7.19 -9.87
N LYS A 16 -2.98 6.57 -10.61
CA LYS A 16 -2.69 5.92 -11.89
C LYS A 16 -2.11 6.89 -12.92
N ALA A 17 -2.68 8.09 -13.01
CA ALA A 17 -2.28 9.13 -13.96
C ALA A 17 -0.95 9.81 -13.57
N SER A 18 -0.65 9.91 -12.27
CA SER A 18 0.55 10.58 -11.77
C SER A 18 1.77 9.66 -11.67
N LEU A 19 1.57 8.35 -11.51
CA LEU A 19 2.68 7.38 -11.40
C LEU A 19 3.16 6.95 -12.78
N ARG A 20 4.49 6.99 -12.98
CA ARG A 20 5.15 6.35 -14.12
C ARG A 20 4.90 4.83 -14.13
N ASN A 21 4.97 4.23 -15.31
CA ASN A 21 4.96 2.77 -15.47
C ASN A 21 6.04 2.12 -14.58
N GLY A 22 5.68 1.04 -13.90
CA GLY A 22 6.53 0.36 -12.92
C GLY A 22 6.65 1.07 -11.57
N GLY A 23 6.08 2.27 -11.40
CA GLY A 23 6.10 3.02 -10.14
C GLY A 23 5.37 2.31 -9.01
N ILE A 24 5.80 2.56 -7.76
CA ILE A 24 5.24 1.90 -6.57
C ILE A 24 4.22 2.84 -5.91
N LEU A 25 3.06 2.28 -5.57
CA LEU A 25 2.06 2.87 -4.69
C LEU A 25 2.10 2.12 -3.35
N VAL A 26 2.23 2.86 -2.26
CA VAL A 26 2.10 2.35 -0.89
C VAL A 26 0.95 3.10 -0.22
N ALA A 27 0.06 2.40 0.47
CA ALA A 27 -0.98 3.00 1.29
C ALA A 27 -0.85 2.53 2.74
N TYR A 28 -0.81 3.48 3.67
CA TYR A 28 -0.86 3.23 5.11
C TYR A 28 -2.27 3.50 5.61
N ASN A 29 -2.88 2.52 6.29
CA ASN A 29 -4.21 2.68 6.88
C ASN A 29 -4.33 1.93 8.21
N PRO A 30 -5.05 2.49 9.21
CA PRO A 30 -5.21 1.84 10.52
C PRO A 30 -6.16 0.65 10.51
N SER A 31 -7.02 0.50 9.49
CA SER A 31 -8.04 -0.56 9.42
C SER A 31 -7.85 -1.49 8.23
N ILE A 32 -7.96 -2.80 8.47
CA ILE A 32 -7.92 -3.81 7.41
C ILE A 32 -9.08 -3.66 6.41
N LEU A 33 -10.23 -3.12 6.85
CA LEU A 33 -11.36 -2.88 5.94
C LEU A 33 -11.05 -1.76 4.93
N GLN A 34 -10.26 -0.76 5.33
CA GLN A 34 -9.79 0.27 4.39
C GLN A 34 -8.85 -0.33 3.34
N ILE A 35 -7.93 -1.20 3.78
CA ILE A 35 -7.01 -1.93 2.90
C ILE A 35 -7.79 -2.82 1.93
N PHE A 36 -8.77 -3.58 2.42
CA PHE A 36 -9.62 -4.43 1.60
C PHE A 36 -10.36 -3.62 0.53
N LYS A 37 -10.97 -2.49 0.92
CA LYS A 37 -11.66 -1.60 -0.01
C LYS A 37 -10.73 -1.01 -1.06
N LEU A 38 -9.50 -0.64 -0.68
CA LEU A 38 -8.48 -0.17 -1.61
C LEU A 38 -8.05 -1.28 -2.58
N SER A 39 -7.78 -2.48 -2.08
CA SER A 39 -7.41 -3.65 -2.91
C SER A 39 -8.47 -3.92 -3.99
N LYS A 40 -9.76 -3.98 -3.60
CA LYS A 40 -10.86 -4.14 -4.56
C LYS A 40 -10.99 -3.00 -5.54
N ARG A 41 -10.68 -1.76 -5.13
CA ARG A 41 -10.66 -0.62 -6.04
C ARG A 41 -9.51 -0.70 -7.04
N LEU A 42 -8.31 -1.11 -6.62
CA LEU A 42 -7.15 -1.27 -7.51
C LEU A 42 -7.44 -2.35 -8.56
N GLU A 43 -7.96 -3.50 -8.12
CA GLU A 43 -8.41 -4.60 -8.99
C GLU A 43 -9.42 -4.10 -10.02
N LYS A 44 -10.52 -3.45 -9.58
CA LYS A 44 -11.56 -2.93 -10.46
C LYS A 44 -11.09 -1.82 -11.41
N SER A 45 -10.12 -1.00 -10.99
CA SER A 45 -9.62 0.12 -11.83
C SER A 45 -8.65 -0.35 -12.91
N GLY A 46 -8.00 -1.50 -12.70
CA GLY A 46 -6.90 -1.96 -13.53
C GLY A 46 -5.67 -1.04 -13.46
N GLY A 47 -4.58 -1.48 -14.11
CA GLY A 47 -3.34 -0.71 -14.19
C GLY A 47 -2.48 -0.76 -12.92
N PHE A 48 -2.88 -1.49 -11.89
CA PHE A 48 -2.03 -1.79 -10.74
C PHE A 48 -2.02 -3.28 -10.47
N LEU A 49 -0.84 -3.80 -10.14
CA LEU A 49 -0.66 -5.12 -9.57
C LEU A 49 -0.50 -4.98 -8.07
N LEU A 50 -1.43 -5.53 -7.29
CA LEU A 50 -1.26 -5.66 -5.84
C LEU A 50 -0.11 -6.63 -5.57
N THR A 51 0.91 -6.19 -4.84
CA THR A 51 2.09 -7.04 -4.56
C THR A 51 2.02 -7.60 -3.14
N GLU A 52 1.74 -6.75 -2.15
CA GLU A 52 1.86 -7.13 -0.75
C GLU A 52 0.84 -6.38 0.13
N ILE A 53 0.45 -7.03 1.23
CA ILE A 53 -0.26 -6.42 2.34
C ILE A 53 0.44 -6.86 3.63
N HIS A 54 0.86 -5.91 4.45
CA HIS A 54 1.51 -6.14 5.72
C HIS A 54 0.74 -5.49 6.86
N GLU A 55 0.68 -6.17 8.00
CA GLU A 55 0.32 -5.57 9.29
C GLU A 55 1.60 -5.20 10.03
N VAL A 56 1.63 -4.01 10.64
CA VAL A 56 2.80 -3.52 11.36
C VAL A 56 2.59 -3.69 12.86
N ALA A 57 3.40 -4.55 13.47
CA ALA A 57 3.51 -4.71 14.91
C ALA A 57 4.84 -4.14 15.41
N LEU A 58 4.78 -3.21 16.38
CA LEU A 58 5.99 -2.63 16.97
C LEU A 58 6.31 -3.29 18.31
N ARG A 59 7.47 -3.95 18.39
CA ARG A 59 7.96 -4.53 19.64
C ARG A 59 8.83 -3.52 20.39
N GLY A 60 8.22 -2.83 21.35
CA GLY A 60 8.94 -1.90 22.22
C GLY A 60 9.88 -2.62 23.19
N TRP A 61 11.03 -2.00 23.44
CA TRP A 61 12.00 -2.42 24.46
C TRP A 61 12.11 -1.35 25.55
N GLU A 62 12.49 -1.77 26.75
CA GLU A 62 12.73 -0.94 27.92
C GLU A 62 14.17 -1.14 28.37
N ALA A 63 14.91 -0.03 28.48
CA ALA A 63 16.29 -0.01 28.97
C ALA A 63 16.30 0.44 30.44
N GLY A 64 16.68 -0.46 31.34
CA GLY A 64 16.96 -0.16 32.73
C GLY A 64 18.45 0.11 32.95
N LYS A 65 18.84 0.44 34.19
CA LYS A 65 20.23 0.79 34.54
C LYS A 65 21.25 -0.35 34.28
N ARG A 66 20.81 -1.62 34.25
CA ARG A 66 21.68 -2.80 34.10
C ARG A 66 21.14 -3.87 33.15
N SER A 67 20.03 -3.61 32.46
CA SER A 67 19.44 -4.59 31.55
C SER A 67 18.57 -3.92 30.49
N ILE A 68 18.41 -4.59 29.35
CA ILE A 68 17.49 -4.22 28.28
C ILE A 68 16.54 -5.40 28.11
N ARG A 69 15.24 -5.14 28.12
CA ARG A 69 14.22 -6.19 27.98
C ARG A 69 13.02 -5.70 27.18
N PRO A 70 12.25 -6.60 26.55
CA PRO A 70 11.01 -6.21 25.90
C PRO A 70 10.01 -5.59 26.89
N LYS A 71 9.17 -4.66 26.43
CA LYS A 71 8.06 -4.12 27.23
C LYS A 71 7.06 -5.23 27.55
N HIS A 72 6.52 -5.19 28.77
CA HIS A 72 5.58 -6.20 29.25
C HIS A 72 4.24 -6.16 28.49
N ARG A 73 3.76 -4.96 28.18
CA ARG A 73 2.56 -4.73 27.36
C ARG A 73 2.95 -4.16 26.00
N MET A 74 2.30 -4.62 24.95
CA MET A 74 2.43 -4.07 23.60
C MET A 74 1.06 -3.85 22.97
N VAL A 75 1.00 -2.94 22.01
CA VAL A 75 -0.09 -2.88 21.03
C VAL A 75 0.39 -3.70 19.83
N ALA A 76 -0.25 -4.84 19.61
CA ALA A 76 0.18 -5.79 18.58
C ALA A 76 -0.22 -5.39 17.16
N HIS A 77 -0.92 -4.26 17.01
CA HIS A 77 -1.33 -3.69 15.73
C HIS A 77 -1.13 -2.17 15.74
N THR A 78 -0.39 -1.65 14.77
CA THR A 78 -0.22 -0.20 14.58
C THR A 78 -0.98 0.28 13.36
N GLY A 79 -0.87 -0.45 12.25
CA GLY A 79 -1.49 -0.11 10.98
C GLY A 79 -1.12 -1.13 9.92
N PHE A 80 -1.71 -0.97 8.74
CA PHE A 80 -1.49 -1.83 7.60
C PHE A 80 -0.82 -1.06 6.47
N LEU A 81 0.02 -1.76 5.71
CA LEU A 81 0.64 -1.27 4.49
C LEU A 81 0.17 -2.12 3.32
N LEU A 82 -0.44 -1.49 2.32
CA LEU A 82 -0.69 -2.10 1.02
C LEU A 82 0.32 -1.58 0.03
N THR A 83 1.00 -2.47 -0.68
CA THR A 83 1.93 -2.13 -1.76
C THR A 83 1.38 -2.63 -3.09
N ALA A 84 1.43 -1.77 -4.11
CA ALA A 84 1.05 -2.12 -5.47
C ALA A 84 2.01 -1.49 -6.48
N ARG A 85 2.17 -2.13 -7.63
CA ARG A 85 3.01 -1.67 -8.74
C ARG A 85 2.15 -1.19 -9.90
N ARG A 86 2.41 0.02 -10.41
CA ARG A 86 1.79 0.57 -11.61
C ARG A 86 2.23 -0.27 -12.81
N LEU A 87 1.27 -0.85 -13.51
CA LEU A 87 1.49 -1.58 -14.75
C LEU A 87 1.65 -0.59 -15.90
N SER A 88 2.29 -1.00 -17.00
CA SER A 88 2.22 -0.25 -18.26
C SER A 88 0.79 -0.20 -18.76
N ASP A 89 0.45 0.88 -19.46
CA ASP A 89 -0.73 0.87 -20.30
C ASP A 89 -0.43 -0.06 -21.50
N ALA A 90 -1.42 -0.83 -21.94
CA ALA A 90 -1.23 -1.72 -23.07
C ALA A 90 -0.79 -0.89 -24.29
N GLU A 91 0.28 -1.32 -24.95
CA GLU A 91 0.62 -0.76 -26.25
C GLU A 91 -0.58 -0.99 -27.16
N THR A 92 -1.16 0.10 -27.65
CA THR A 92 -2.14 0.00 -28.72
C THR A 92 -1.30 -0.33 -29.93
N GLU A 93 -1.27 -1.60 -30.35
CA GLU A 93 -0.74 -1.96 -31.67
C GLU A 93 -1.58 -1.19 -32.69
N THR A 94 -1.08 -0.03 -33.11
CA THR A 94 -1.56 0.67 -34.28
C THR A 94 -1.17 -0.21 -35.46
N GLY A 95 -2.06 -1.14 -35.83
CA GLY A 95 -1.96 -1.89 -37.06
C GLY A 95 -2.13 -0.95 -38.25
N GLU A 96 -1.06 -0.26 -38.63
CA GLU A 96 -0.91 0.29 -39.98
C GLU A 96 -0.41 -0.83 -40.88
N ASN A 97 -1.35 -1.53 -41.50
CA ASN A 97 -1.11 -2.24 -42.75
C ASN A 97 -0.81 -1.20 -43.85
N VAL A 98 0.41 -1.22 -44.39
CA VAL A 98 0.72 -0.77 -45.76
C VAL A 98 1.45 -1.89 -46.46
#